data_AF-A0A962MKQ7-F1
#
_entry.id   AF-A0A962MKQ7-F1
#
_cell.length_a   1.000
_cell.length_b   1.000
_cell.length_c   1.000
_cell.angle_alpha   90.00
_cell.angle_beta   90.00
_cell.angle_gamma   90.00
#
_symmetry.space_group_name_H-M   'P 1'
#
loop_
_entity.id
_entity.type
_entity.pdbx_description
1 polymer ?
#
loop_
_entity_poly.entity_id
_entity_poly.type
_entity_poly.pdbx_seq_one_letter_code
_entity_poly.pdbx_strand_id
1 'polypeptide(L)'
;MTQQIIDPDDAILKESVRYFLENSDAPSASTYDFQRIDLNEDGRRDALILFKTPYGYWCGTHGCTMLVLRAHNDHFSLVNDIQPVREPVYISPAKSHGWKNLLVRVSGRWDKAKNVVMTYNGEKYPNNPSNLPPFDQYNDDEYVRALYN
;
A
#
# COMPACT_ATOMS: atom_id res chain seq x y z
N MET A 1 -0.82 -24.27 -23.33
CA MET A 1 -1.68 -23.06 -23.46
C MET A 1 -1.31 -22.14 -22.31
N THR A 2 -0.66 -21.00 -22.58
CA THR A 2 -0.42 -19.98 -21.56
C THR A 2 -1.74 -19.32 -21.21
N GLN A 3 -2.10 -19.30 -19.92
CA GLN A 3 -3.29 -18.60 -19.46
C GLN A 3 -3.15 -17.10 -19.77
N GLN A 4 -4.19 -16.50 -20.34
CA GLN A 4 -4.19 -15.08 -20.66
C GLN A 4 -4.01 -14.24 -19.38
N ILE A 5 -3.14 -13.23 -19.43
CA ILE A 5 -2.98 -12.25 -18.35
C ILE A 5 -4.16 -11.27 -18.44
N ILE A 6 -4.90 -11.14 -17.35
CA ILE A 6 -6.06 -10.24 -17.24
C ILE A 6 -5.81 -9.33 -16.05
N ASP A 7 -5.79 -8.02 -16.30
CA ASP A 7 -5.81 -7.01 -15.25
C ASP A 7 -7.25 -6.88 -14.71
N PRO A 8 -7.55 -7.35 -13.48
CA PRO A 8 -8.89 -7.29 -12.92
C PRO A 8 -9.34 -5.82 -12.76
N ASP A 9 -10.64 -5.56 -12.78
CA ASP A 9 -11.15 -4.19 -12.64
C ASP A 9 -11.35 -3.77 -11.16
N ASP A 10 -11.85 -2.54 -10.98
CA ASP A 10 -12.09 -2.00 -9.64
C ASP A 10 -13.25 -2.71 -8.91
N ALA A 11 -14.15 -3.40 -9.63
CA ALA A 11 -15.23 -4.14 -9.00
C ALA A 11 -14.66 -5.39 -8.30
N ILE A 12 -13.76 -6.12 -8.96
CA ILE A 12 -13.04 -7.25 -8.38
C ILE A 12 -12.18 -6.82 -7.19
N LEU A 13 -11.53 -5.66 -7.27
CA LEU A 13 -10.80 -5.09 -6.13
C LEU A 13 -11.73 -4.86 -4.93
N LYS A 14 -12.85 -4.17 -5.14
CA LYS A 14 -13.81 -3.85 -4.08
C LYS A 14 -14.41 -5.10 -3.46
N GLU A 15 -14.69 -6.12 -4.27
CA GLU A 15 -15.14 -7.42 -3.78
C GLU A 15 -14.08 -8.11 -2.92
N SER A 16 -12.81 -8.08 -3.35
CA SER A 16 -11.70 -8.66 -2.58
C SER A 16 -11.49 -7.93 -1.25
N VAL A 17 -11.59 -6.60 -1.23
CA VAL A 17 -11.53 -5.81 0.01
C VAL A 17 -12.73 -6.10 0.92
N ARG A 18 -13.94 -6.20 0.37
CA ARG A 18 -15.14 -6.59 1.12
C ARG A 18 -14.97 -7.98 1.74
N TYR A 19 -14.50 -8.95 0.97
CA TYR A 19 -14.23 -10.30 1.45
C TYR A 19 -13.20 -10.28 2.60
N PHE A 20 -12.11 -9.52 2.47
CA PHE A 20 -11.14 -9.33 3.55
C PHE A 20 -11.78 -8.75 4.82
N LEU A 21 -12.61 -7.72 4.70
CA LEU A 21 -13.29 -7.10 5.85
C LEU A 21 -14.29 -8.05 6.52
N GLU A 22 -15.06 -8.81 5.74
CA GLU A 22 -16.06 -9.77 6.25
C GLU A 22 -15.41 -10.99 6.93
N ASN A 23 -14.18 -11.33 6.56
CA ASN A 23 -13.45 -12.48 7.08
C ASN A 23 -12.32 -12.09 8.05
N SER A 24 -12.38 -10.88 8.60
CA SER A 24 -11.48 -10.40 9.65
C SER A 24 -12.28 -9.81 10.81
N ASP A 25 -11.60 -9.45 11.91
CA ASP A 25 -12.22 -8.72 13.03
C ASP A 25 -12.38 -7.21 12.71
N ALA A 26 -12.39 -6.84 11.43
CA ALA A 26 -12.48 -5.48 10.97
C ALA A 26 -13.91 -4.95 11.00
N PRO A 27 -14.11 -3.64 11.23
CA PRO A 27 -15.42 -3.02 11.08
C PRO A 27 -15.93 -3.15 9.64
N SER A 28 -17.15 -3.67 9.47
CA SER A 28 -17.75 -3.81 8.14
C SER A 28 -18.00 -2.47 7.45
N ALA A 29 -18.26 -1.40 8.22
CA ALA A 29 -18.47 -0.04 7.73
C ALA A 29 -17.14 0.75 7.56
N SER A 30 -16.08 0.07 7.11
CA SER A 30 -14.78 0.71 6.89
C SER A 30 -14.74 1.50 5.59
N THR A 31 -14.21 2.73 5.64
CA THR A 31 -13.95 3.52 4.42
C THR A 31 -12.45 3.60 4.14
N TYR A 32 -12.10 3.70 2.86
CA TYR A 32 -10.72 3.72 2.38
C TYR A 32 -10.62 4.46 1.05
N ASP A 33 -9.43 4.95 0.76
CA ASP A 33 -9.02 5.33 -0.59
C ASP A 33 -8.16 4.23 -1.18
N PHE A 34 -8.10 4.16 -2.51
CA PHE A 34 -7.22 3.22 -3.19
C PHE A 34 -6.59 3.78 -4.44
N GLN A 35 -5.44 3.21 -4.78
CA GLN A 35 -4.79 3.41 -6.07
C GLN A 35 -4.32 2.07 -6.62
N ARG A 36 -4.53 1.85 -7.91
CA ARG A 36 -4.03 0.66 -8.62
C ARG A 36 -2.81 0.98 -9.47
N ILE A 37 -1.74 0.23 -9.27
CA ILE A 37 -0.45 0.35 -9.96
C ILE A 37 0.14 -1.05 -10.06
N ASP A 38 0.71 -1.39 -11.22
CA ASP A 38 1.48 -2.63 -11.39
C ASP A 38 2.82 -2.48 -10.66
N LEU A 39 2.90 -3.05 -9.45
CA LEU A 39 4.07 -2.92 -8.57
C LEU A 39 5.13 -3.97 -8.92
N ASN A 40 4.74 -5.13 -9.45
CA ASN A 40 5.65 -6.23 -9.76
C ASN A 40 5.92 -6.42 -11.27
N GLU A 41 5.30 -5.59 -12.11
CA GLU A 41 5.40 -5.57 -13.57
C GLU A 41 4.96 -6.88 -14.24
N ASP A 42 3.96 -7.54 -13.65
CA ASP A 42 3.38 -8.79 -14.18
C ASP A 42 2.21 -8.57 -15.16
N GLY A 43 1.91 -7.31 -15.48
CA GLY A 43 0.85 -6.91 -16.40
C GLY A 43 -0.51 -6.74 -15.74
N ARG A 44 -0.60 -6.87 -14.41
CA ARG A 44 -1.80 -6.58 -13.62
C ARG A 44 -1.51 -5.48 -12.62
N ARG A 45 -2.46 -4.56 -12.43
CA ARG A 45 -2.29 -3.48 -11.47
C ARG A 45 -2.67 -3.95 -10.08
N ASP A 46 -1.66 -4.14 -9.23
CA ASP A 46 -1.79 -4.30 -7.78
C ASP A 46 -2.49 -3.09 -7.13
N ALA A 47 -2.89 -3.21 -5.87
CA ALA A 47 -3.63 -2.15 -5.18
C ALA A 47 -2.97 -1.73 -3.87
N LEU A 48 -2.94 -0.42 -3.64
CA LEU A 48 -2.70 0.19 -2.34
C LEU A 48 -4.04 0.66 -1.77
N ILE A 49 -4.42 0.18 -0.58
CA ILE A 49 -5.67 0.54 0.10
C ILE A 49 -5.30 1.28 1.38
N LEU A 50 -5.66 2.56 1.52
CA LEU A 50 -5.43 3.33 2.74
C LEU A 50 -6.76 3.57 3.45
N PHE A 51 -6.94 2.90 4.59
CA PHE A 51 -8.14 3.07 5.39
C PHE A 51 -8.24 4.45 6.02
N LYS A 52 -9.48 4.94 6.17
CA LYS A 52 -9.80 6.25 6.73
C LYS A 52 -10.69 6.15 7.97
N THR A 53 -11.67 5.23 7.98
CA THR A 53 -12.60 5.08 9.10
C THR A 53 -12.91 3.61 9.39
N PRO A 54 -13.23 3.24 10.65
CA PRO A 54 -13.26 4.12 11.82
C PRO A 54 -11.86 4.43 12.39
N TYR A 55 -11.70 5.67 12.87
CA TYR A 55 -10.54 6.05 13.68
C TYR A 55 -10.52 5.24 14.98
N GLY A 56 -9.33 4.87 15.45
CA GLY A 56 -9.12 3.97 16.58
C GLY A 56 -8.91 2.51 16.18
N TYR A 57 -9.54 2.05 15.09
CA TYR A 57 -9.27 0.74 14.52
C TYR A 57 -8.18 0.85 13.44
N TRP A 58 -8.46 1.55 12.34
CA TRP A 58 -7.53 1.68 11.22
C TRP A 58 -6.54 2.82 11.38
N CYS A 59 -6.94 3.87 12.08
CA CYS A 59 -6.16 5.10 12.18
C CYS A 59 -5.87 5.43 13.63
N GLY A 60 -4.67 5.95 13.87
CA GLY A 60 -4.26 6.52 15.13
C GLY A 60 -3.47 7.81 14.93
N THR A 61 -2.86 8.29 16.02
CA THR A 61 -2.11 9.56 16.02
C THR A 61 -0.87 9.52 15.12
N HIS A 62 -0.39 8.34 14.73
CA HIS A 62 0.80 8.18 13.91
C HIS A 62 0.50 7.99 12.42
N GLY A 63 -0.75 7.66 12.06
CA GLY A 63 -1.17 7.36 10.70
C GLY A 63 -2.23 6.26 10.67
N CYS A 64 -2.52 5.77 9.47
CA CYS A 64 -3.52 4.74 9.23
C CYS A 64 -2.88 3.44 8.73
N THR A 65 -3.65 2.36 8.76
CA THR A 65 -3.31 1.09 8.12
C THR A 65 -3.45 1.24 6.60
N MET A 66 -2.43 0.81 5.87
CA MET A 66 -2.46 0.62 4.44
C MET A 66 -2.31 -0.86 4.10
N LEU A 67 -3.17 -1.40 3.24
CA LEU A 67 -2.95 -2.73 2.66
C LEU A 67 -2.23 -2.60 1.32
N VAL A 68 -1.35 -3.56 1.04
CA VAL A 68 -0.84 -3.83 -0.30
C VAL A 68 -1.46 -5.14 -0.76
N LEU A 69 -2.19 -5.11 -1.88
CA LEU A 69 -2.84 -6.28 -2.45
C LEU A 69 -2.24 -6.60 -3.81
N ARG A 70 -1.92 -7.88 -4.03
CA ARG A 70 -1.46 -8.39 -5.32
C ARG A 70 -2.65 -8.70 -6.21
N ALA A 71 -2.59 -8.25 -7.47
CA ALA A 71 -3.58 -8.61 -8.47
C ALA A 71 -3.31 -10.01 -9.06
N HIS A 72 -4.37 -10.80 -9.15
CA HIS A 72 -4.47 -12.02 -9.96
C HIS A 72 -5.49 -11.79 -11.06
N ASN A 73 -5.74 -12.78 -11.92
CA ASN A 73 -6.67 -12.62 -13.04
C ASN A 73 -8.11 -12.33 -12.60
N ASP A 74 -8.52 -12.79 -11.42
CA ASP A 74 -9.91 -12.80 -10.96
C ASP A 74 -10.09 -12.35 -9.50
N HIS A 75 -9.01 -12.02 -8.79
CA HIS A 75 -9.08 -11.59 -7.39
C HIS A 75 -7.83 -10.79 -7.00
N PHE A 76 -7.86 -10.22 -5.79
CA PHE A 76 -6.71 -9.63 -5.14
C PHE A 76 -6.37 -10.39 -3.85
N SER A 77 -5.09 -10.62 -3.59
CA SER A 77 -4.61 -11.27 -2.37
C SER A 77 -3.76 -10.33 -1.53
N LEU A 78 -3.90 -10.37 -0.20
CA LEU A 78 -3.07 -9.55 0.70
C LEU A 78 -1.58 -9.90 0.59
N VAL A 79 -0.75 -8.88 0.39
CA VAL A 79 0.72 -8.96 0.45
C VAL A 79 1.22 -8.41 1.78
N ASN A 80 0.68 -7.26 2.20
CA ASN A 80 1.13 -6.56 3.39
C ASN A 80 0.01 -5.77 4.06
N ASP A 81 0.05 -5.73 5.38
CA ASP A 81 -0.60 -4.72 6.22
C ASP A 81 0.49 -3.79 6.79
N ILE A 82 0.42 -2.49 6.47
CA ILE A 82 1.45 -1.52 6.83
C ILE A 82 0.85 -0.47 7.76
N GLN A 83 1.47 -0.25 8.92
CA GLN A 83 1.07 0.80 9.85
C GLN A 83 2.26 1.32 10.66
N PRO A 84 2.40 2.63 10.86
CA PRO A 84 1.51 3.70 10.40
C PRO A 84 1.89 4.27 9.03
N VAL A 85 0.89 4.54 8.19
CA VAL A 85 1.05 5.23 6.89
C VAL A 85 0.31 6.57 6.90
N ARG A 86 0.92 7.58 6.29
CA ARG A 86 0.31 8.89 6.02
C ARG A 86 0.48 9.20 4.55
N GLU A 87 -0.51 9.87 3.97
CA GLU A 87 -0.35 10.49 2.67
C GLU A 87 0.66 11.65 2.75
N PRO A 88 1.37 11.93 1.65
CA PRO A 88 1.41 11.15 0.41
C PRO A 88 2.12 9.81 0.49
N VAL A 89 1.65 8.85 -0.32
CA VAL A 89 2.39 7.62 -0.65
C VAL A 89 2.87 7.71 -2.09
N TYR A 90 4.16 7.46 -2.30
CA TYR A 90 4.76 7.48 -3.62
C TYR A 90 5.30 6.12 -4.03
N ILE A 91 5.31 5.88 -5.35
CA ILE A 91 5.99 4.73 -5.96
C ILE A 91 7.35 5.18 -6.46
N SER A 92 8.39 4.48 -6.03
CA SER A 92 9.76 4.68 -6.51
C SER A 92 9.95 4.07 -7.88
N PRO A 93 10.82 4.67 -8.74
CA PRO A 93 11.28 4.01 -9.96
C PRO A 93 12.18 2.79 -9.67
N ALA A 94 12.76 2.70 -8.46
CA ALA A 94 13.60 1.58 -8.06
C ALA A 94 12.76 0.37 -7.63
N LYS A 95 13.28 -0.83 -7.89
CA LYS A 95 12.67 -2.11 -7.51
C LYS A 95 13.58 -2.90 -6.58
N SER A 96 12.97 -3.69 -5.70
CA SER A 96 13.64 -4.69 -4.88
C SER A 96 12.89 -6.01 -5.02
N HIS A 97 13.60 -7.10 -5.30
CA HIS A 97 13.00 -8.44 -5.49
C HIS A 97 11.80 -8.44 -6.47
N GLY A 98 11.93 -7.68 -7.56
CA GLY A 98 10.91 -7.60 -8.62
C GLY A 98 9.78 -6.60 -8.37
N TRP A 99 9.65 -6.05 -7.15
CA TRP A 99 8.59 -5.10 -6.81
C TRP A 99 9.11 -3.67 -6.67
N LYS A 100 8.33 -2.69 -7.13
CA LYS A 100 8.60 -1.24 -6.96
C LYS A 100 8.63 -0.86 -5.49
N ASN A 101 9.65 -0.11 -5.09
CA ASN A 101 9.75 0.36 -3.71
C ASN A 101 8.69 1.44 -3.44
N LEU A 102 8.24 1.54 -2.18
CA LEU A 102 7.31 2.58 -1.76
C LEU A 102 8.07 3.65 -0.97
N LEU A 103 7.70 4.91 -1.14
CA LEU A 103 8.17 5.99 -0.29
C LEU A 103 7.00 6.54 0.50
N VAL A 104 7.17 6.58 1.82
CA VAL A 104 6.15 7.11 2.74
C VAL A 104 6.79 8.13 3.68
N ARG A 105 5.99 9.10 4.11
CA ARG A 105 6.39 10.03 5.15
C ARG A 105 5.93 9.52 6.51
N VAL A 106 6.87 9.37 7.43
CA VAL A 106 6.57 9.06 8.83
C VAL A 106 6.77 10.30 9.68
N SER A 107 5.86 10.50 10.63
CA SER A 107 5.91 11.61 11.58
C SER A 107 5.22 11.20 12.89
N GLY A 108 5.79 11.59 14.01
CA GLY A 108 5.20 11.38 15.33
C GLY A 108 5.01 12.69 16.07
N ARG A 109 4.29 12.66 17.21
CA ARG A 109 4.16 13.83 18.08
C ARG A 109 5.51 14.31 18.63
N TRP A 110 6.45 13.38 18.80
CA TRP A 110 7.77 13.62 19.39
C TRP A 110 8.93 13.30 18.45
N ASP A 111 8.66 12.62 17.33
CA ASP A 111 9.67 12.21 16.35
C ASP A 111 9.74 13.21 15.20
N LYS A 112 10.98 13.56 14.79
CA LYS A 112 11.19 14.35 13.57
C LYS A 112 10.60 13.61 12.37
N ALA A 113 9.81 14.33 11.58
CA ALA A 113 9.28 13.78 10.35
C ALA A 113 10.41 13.43 9.38
N LYS A 114 10.34 12.24 8.79
CA LYS A 114 11.30 11.73 7.83
C LYS A 114 10.59 11.00 6.71
N ASN A 115 11.16 11.04 5.51
CA ASN A 115 10.75 10.14 4.44
C ASN A 115 11.51 8.83 4.63
N VAL A 116 10.86 7.71 4.31
CA VAL A 116 11.48 6.38 4.38
C VAL A 116 11.11 5.58 3.14
N VAL A 117 12.07 4.80 2.63
CA VAL A 117 11.84 3.89 1.52
C VAL A 117 11.57 2.50 2.06
N MET A 118 10.45 1.93 1.65
CA MET A 118 10.01 0.58 1.94
C MET A 118 10.38 -0.31 0.76
N THR A 119 11.36 -1.17 0.98
CA THR A 119 11.83 -2.13 -0.02
C THR A 119 11.14 -3.48 0.16
N TYR A 120 10.64 -4.08 -0.92
CA TYR A 120 10.10 -5.43 -0.88
C TYR A 120 11.21 -6.46 -0.66
N ASN A 121 11.03 -7.37 0.29
CA ASN A 121 12.06 -8.35 0.69
C ASN A 121 11.97 -9.70 -0.05
N GLY A 122 11.06 -9.82 -1.02
CA GLY A 122 10.74 -11.08 -1.72
C GLY A 122 9.45 -11.75 -1.24
N GLU A 123 8.93 -11.33 -0.09
CA GLU A 123 7.65 -11.79 0.45
C GLU A 123 6.71 -10.60 0.71
N LYS A 124 7.23 -9.53 1.32
CA LYS A 124 6.45 -8.39 1.80
C LYS A 124 7.30 -7.12 1.98
N TYR A 125 6.64 -5.99 2.26
CA TYR A 125 7.29 -4.75 2.69
C TYR A 125 7.47 -4.74 4.23
N PRO A 126 8.26 -3.81 4.80
CA PRO A 126 8.29 -3.63 6.24
C PRO A 126 6.91 -3.24 6.80
N ASN A 127 6.38 -3.98 7.78
CA ASN A 127 5.06 -3.68 8.35
C ASN A 127 5.00 -2.32 9.08
N ASN A 128 6.13 -1.81 9.59
CA ASN A 128 6.19 -0.53 10.28
C ASN A 128 7.28 0.39 9.69
N PRO A 129 6.90 1.42 8.92
CA PRO A 129 7.86 2.33 8.28
C PRO A 129 8.60 3.22 9.30
N SER A 130 8.10 3.40 10.52
CA SER A 130 8.74 4.28 11.52
C SER A 130 10.13 3.79 11.94
N ASN A 131 10.35 2.47 11.84
CA ASN A 131 11.61 1.80 12.18
C ASN A 131 12.68 1.90 11.09
N LEU A 132 12.33 2.44 9.91
CA LEU A 132 13.25 2.54 8.79
C LEU A 132 14.14 3.79 8.91
N PRO A 133 15.38 3.76 8.39
CA PRO A 133 16.23 4.93 8.37
C PRO A 133 15.66 6.05 7.47
N PRO A 134 15.97 7.34 7.75
CA PRO A 134 15.62 8.43 6.86
C PRO A 134 16.14 8.22 5.43
N PHE A 135 15.38 8.69 4.45
CA PHE A 135 15.75 8.70 3.04
C PHE A 135 15.59 10.10 2.47
N ASP A 136 16.72 10.73 2.11
CA ASP A 136 16.76 12.13 1.68
C ASP A 136 16.88 12.30 0.15
N GLN A 137 17.04 11.21 -0.61
CA GLN A 137 17.23 11.24 -2.07
C GLN A 137 15.91 11.25 -2.85
N TYR A 138 14.87 11.83 -2.25
CA TYR A 138 13.55 11.93 -2.88
C TYR A 138 13.51 13.08 -3.89
N ASN A 139 13.08 12.78 -5.11
CA ASN A 139 12.86 13.74 -6.19
C ASN A 139 11.41 13.61 -6.72
N ASP A 140 10.62 14.67 -6.60
CA ASP A 140 9.21 14.70 -7.05
C ASP A 140 9.03 14.29 -8.52
N ASP A 141 10.01 14.53 -9.39
CA ASP A 141 9.90 14.29 -10.82
C ASP A 141 9.96 12.79 -11.20
N GLU A 142 10.59 11.97 -10.36
CA GLU A 142 10.80 10.54 -10.65
C GLU A 142 9.77 9.64 -9.93
N TYR A 143 9.14 10.16 -8.88
CA TYR A 143 8.27 9.40 -8.01
C TYR A 143 6.79 9.63 -8.37
N VAL A 144 6.06 8.54 -8.58
CA VAL A 144 4.62 8.63 -8.89
C VAL A 144 3.84 8.78 -7.59
N ARG A 145 3.08 9.87 -7.45
CA ARG A 145 2.10 10.04 -6.36
C ARG A 145 0.98 9.03 -6.53
N ALA A 146 0.88 8.05 -5.62
CA ALA A 146 -0.14 7.01 -5.67
C ALA A 146 -1.36 7.36 -4.82
N LEU A 147 -1.14 7.77 -3.58
CA LEU A 147 -2.21 8.21 -2.68
C LEU A 147 -1.90 9.62 -2.21
N TYR A 148 -2.82 10.53 -2.45
CA TYR A 148 -2.72 11.95 -2.14
C TYR A 148 -4.13 12.50 -1.98
N ASN A 149 -4.48 12.92 -0.77
CA ASN A 149 -5.72 13.64 -0.45
C ASN A 149 -5.38 14.96 0.22
#